data_AF-A0A3S0DUY4-F1
#
_entry.id   AF-A0A3S0DUY4-F1
#
_cell.length_a   1.000
_cell.length_b   1.000
_cell.length_c   1.000
_cell.angle_alpha   90.00
_cell.angle_beta   90.00
_cell.angle_gamma   90.00
#
_symmetry.space_group_name_H-M   'P 1'
#
loop_
_entity.id
_entity.type
_entity.pdbx_description
1 polymer ?
#
loop_
_entity_poly.entity_id
_entity_poly.type
_entity_poly.pdbx_seq_one_letter_code
_entity_poly.pdbx_strand_id
1 'polypeptide(L)'
;MKKKVVFVCGTFDAAGGKPSSIAQELFAGFTAKALCPGLEEFDCTFMNGGSLADLEHAAHKAASAHVVIWLANVPNDHPKNCVRSIKVINPTCVLVTSKRSVEKGYSIPAVVQHALELHSNLVILFTAIPSQAKGRYRAQLIDPLGNLFWDGTSMTEFHELGAVLNLRVSYLLSIRRMGTVKAIGSCPETPPQEEEFIKYVRSAAHKFAELIPSPEAINRFVGNASFRCSHGFPAVKEDRAIYVSRRNVNKQDITMSDFVPIIGEADGKLLYCGDHKPSVDAPIQVRIFELYPNIRYMIHGHVYIKEAPTTETVLPCGALLEANEVWEHFPEPDQEAFVLNLRGHGFIAGSNELSTLRLLTGGMVSRPMLESQLKWVHGRLGEVKPPELS
;
A
#
# COMPACT_ATOMS: atom_id res chain seq x y z
N MET A 1 -19.14 -18.33 3.62
CA MET A 1 -18.93 -17.92 5.03
C MET A 1 -18.67 -16.42 5.04
N LYS A 2 -19.29 -15.63 5.93
CA LYS A 2 -19.05 -14.17 5.97
C LYS A 2 -17.61 -13.90 6.39
N LYS A 3 -16.97 -12.90 5.78
CA LYS A 3 -15.63 -12.46 6.18
C LYS A 3 -15.71 -11.81 7.57
N LYS A 4 -14.70 -12.07 8.40
CA LYS A 4 -14.65 -11.60 9.79
C LYS A 4 -13.96 -10.25 9.91
N VAL A 5 -14.55 -9.32 10.65
CA VAL A 5 -13.99 -7.99 10.95
C VAL A 5 -13.93 -7.80 12.46
N VAL A 6 -12.78 -7.34 12.96
CA VAL A 6 -12.60 -7.02 14.38
C VAL A 6 -12.30 -5.53 14.52
N PHE A 7 -13.18 -4.81 15.21
CA PHE A 7 -12.98 -3.43 15.63
C PHE A 7 -12.50 -3.39 17.07
N VAL A 8 -11.34 -2.77 17.29
CA VAL A 8 -10.75 -2.53 18.61
C VAL A 8 -10.54 -1.03 18.77
N CYS A 9 -11.40 -0.40 19.55
CA CYS A 9 -11.56 1.05 19.62
C CYS A 9 -11.69 1.52 21.07
N GLY A 10 -11.68 2.84 21.29
CA GLY A 10 -11.82 3.39 22.64
C GLY A 10 -10.54 3.29 23.45
N THR A 11 -10.62 3.63 24.74
CA THR A 11 -9.46 3.60 25.65
C THR A 11 -9.41 2.28 26.38
N PHE A 12 -8.24 1.66 26.44
CA PHE A 12 -7.98 0.45 27.22
C PHE A 12 -6.92 0.75 28.28
N ASP A 13 -7.27 0.58 29.55
CA ASP A 13 -6.40 0.88 30.68
C ASP A 13 -6.76 0.02 31.91
N ALA A 14 -5.98 0.16 32.99
CA ALA A 14 -6.20 -0.57 34.24
C ALA A 14 -7.50 -0.16 34.97
N ALA A 15 -8.12 0.98 34.62
CA ALA A 15 -9.37 1.46 35.20
C ALA A 15 -10.60 0.98 34.41
N GLY A 16 -10.43 0.07 33.44
CA GLY A 16 -11.51 -0.45 32.60
C GLY A 16 -11.81 0.40 31.37
N GLY A 17 -11.04 1.46 31.12
CA GLY A 17 -11.09 2.20 29.87
C GLY A 17 -12.34 3.05 29.68
N LYS A 18 -12.49 3.60 28.47
CA LYS A 18 -13.64 4.45 28.09
C LYS A 18 -14.05 4.22 26.63
N PRO A 19 -15.35 4.11 26.33
CA PRO A 19 -15.84 4.03 24.96
C PRO A 19 -15.60 5.34 24.21
N SER A 20 -15.37 5.22 22.90
CA SER A 20 -15.27 6.33 21.96
C SER A 20 -16.57 6.50 21.18
N SER A 21 -17.15 7.71 21.21
CA SER A 21 -18.32 8.06 20.39
C SER A 21 -18.00 8.08 18.90
N ILE A 22 -16.80 8.55 18.52
CA ILE A 22 -16.31 8.50 17.13
C ILE A 22 -16.29 7.06 16.62
N ALA A 23 -15.83 6.11 17.45
CA ALA A 23 -15.80 4.71 17.06
C ALA A 23 -17.18 4.09 16.91
N GLN A 24 -18.17 4.56 17.70
CA GLN A 24 -19.56 4.13 17.55
C GLN A 24 -20.13 4.59 16.20
N GLU A 25 -19.91 5.85 15.82
CA GLU A 25 -20.37 6.37 14.53
C GLU A 25 -19.71 5.66 13.35
N LEU A 26 -18.39 5.43 13.43
CA LEU A 26 -17.65 4.66 12.42
C LEU A 26 -18.22 3.25 12.26
N PHE A 27 -18.50 2.56 13.37
CA PHE A 27 -19.04 1.20 13.34
C PHE A 27 -20.48 1.16 12.81
N ALA A 28 -21.31 2.12 13.23
CA ALA A 28 -22.68 2.26 12.74
C ALA A 28 -22.67 2.48 11.22
N GLY A 29 -21.88 3.42 10.72
CA GLY A 29 -21.75 3.69 9.28
C GLY A 29 -21.18 2.51 8.49
N PHE A 30 -20.19 1.81 9.05
CA PHE A 30 -19.58 0.63 8.43
C PHE A 30 -20.56 -0.53 8.23
N THR A 31 -21.58 -0.62 9.09
CA THR A 31 -22.59 -1.70 9.05
C THR A 31 -23.94 -1.25 8.48
N ALA A 32 -24.13 0.05 8.23
CA ALA A 32 -25.39 0.64 7.80
C ALA A 32 -25.64 0.47 6.30
N LYS A 33 -26.20 -0.70 5.91
CA LYS A 33 -26.63 -0.99 4.54
C LYS A 33 -27.59 0.04 3.94
N ALA A 34 -28.39 0.71 4.77
CA ALA A 34 -29.32 1.73 4.31
C ALA A 34 -28.62 2.94 3.65
N LEU A 35 -27.34 3.20 3.98
CA LEU A 35 -26.58 4.31 3.40
C LEU A 35 -26.04 4.00 2.01
N CYS A 36 -25.66 2.75 1.77
CA CYS A 36 -25.06 2.34 0.51
C CYS A 36 -25.43 0.86 0.23
N PRO A 37 -26.31 0.61 -0.76
CA PRO A 37 -26.74 -0.74 -1.12
C PRO A 37 -25.61 -1.70 -1.53
N GLY A 38 -24.41 -1.19 -1.78
CA GLY A 38 -23.21 -1.96 -2.14
C GLY A 38 -22.31 -2.38 -0.97
N LEU A 39 -22.65 -2.10 0.29
CA LEU A 39 -21.82 -2.50 1.44
C LEU A 39 -21.77 -4.02 1.60
N GLU A 40 -20.55 -4.56 1.77
CA GLU A 40 -20.35 -5.97 2.05
C GLU A 40 -20.82 -6.31 3.48
N GLU A 41 -21.49 -7.46 3.64
CA GLU A 41 -21.85 -7.96 4.95
C GLU A 41 -20.69 -8.70 5.61
N PHE A 42 -20.22 -8.14 6.71
CA PHE A 42 -19.18 -8.73 7.54
C PHE A 42 -19.74 -9.35 8.82
N ASP A 43 -19.06 -10.39 9.30
CA ASP A 43 -19.22 -10.87 10.68
C ASP A 43 -18.33 -10.01 11.60
N CYS A 44 -18.96 -9.06 12.30
CA CYS A 44 -18.26 -8.01 13.04
C CYS A 44 -18.19 -8.31 14.53
N THR A 45 -16.98 -8.25 15.10
CA THR A 45 -16.76 -8.07 16.55
C THR A 45 -16.42 -6.61 16.82
N PHE A 46 -17.16 -5.96 17.73
CA PHE A 46 -16.93 -4.57 18.12
C PHE A 46 -16.56 -4.46 19.60
N MET A 47 -15.34 -3.98 19.88
CA MET A 47 -14.82 -3.73 21.23
C MET A 47 -14.48 -2.25 21.34
N ASN A 48 -15.12 -1.52 22.26
CA ASN A 48 -14.99 -0.07 22.37
C ASN A 48 -14.70 0.38 23.80
N GLY A 49 -13.44 0.27 24.18
CA GLY A 49 -12.94 0.45 25.53
C GLY A 49 -13.01 -0.84 26.37
N GLY A 50 -12.21 -0.90 27.41
CA GLY A 50 -12.13 -2.05 28.31
C GLY A 50 -10.86 -2.06 29.14
N SER A 51 -10.63 -3.17 29.82
CA SER A 51 -9.38 -3.45 30.54
C SER A 51 -8.25 -3.86 29.58
N LEU A 52 -7.02 -3.91 30.08
CA LEU A 52 -5.88 -4.42 29.31
C LEU A 52 -6.01 -5.91 28.96
N ALA A 53 -6.69 -6.70 29.80
CA ALA A 53 -7.01 -8.09 29.50
C ALA A 53 -7.99 -8.20 28.31
N ASP A 54 -8.94 -7.28 28.20
CA ASP A 54 -9.84 -7.20 27.04
C ASP A 54 -9.05 -6.87 25.76
N LEU A 55 -8.01 -6.04 25.86
CA LEU A 55 -7.15 -5.70 24.73
C LEU A 55 -6.34 -6.92 24.23
N GLU A 56 -5.83 -7.75 25.13
CA GLU A 56 -5.15 -9.01 24.78
C GLU A 56 -6.11 -9.99 24.11
N HIS A 57 -7.32 -10.14 24.65
CA HIS A 57 -8.37 -10.93 24.04
C HIS A 57 -8.73 -10.43 22.63
N ALA A 58 -8.77 -9.11 22.43
CA ALA A 58 -8.99 -8.50 21.12
C ALA A 58 -7.90 -8.87 20.11
N ALA A 59 -6.63 -8.90 20.54
CA ALA A 59 -5.50 -9.30 19.72
C ALA A 59 -5.61 -10.78 19.28
N HIS A 60 -6.07 -11.68 20.17
CA HIS A 60 -6.35 -13.07 19.81
C HIS A 60 -7.45 -13.20 18.76
N LYS A 61 -8.53 -12.40 18.86
CA LYS A 61 -9.58 -12.37 17.82
C LYS A 61 -9.06 -11.85 16.48
N ALA A 62 -8.21 -10.83 16.52
CA ALA A 62 -7.59 -10.25 15.33
C ALA A 62 -6.72 -11.26 14.55
N ALA A 63 -6.15 -12.26 15.23
CA ALA A 63 -5.29 -13.28 14.62
C ALA A 63 -5.95 -14.09 13.49
N SER A 64 -7.28 -14.21 13.47
CA SER A 64 -8.02 -14.95 12.43
C SER A 64 -9.00 -14.09 11.62
N ALA A 65 -8.98 -12.78 11.85
CA ALA A 65 -9.87 -11.85 11.15
C ALA A 65 -9.40 -11.59 9.72
N HIS A 66 -10.35 -11.31 8.82
CA HIS A 66 -10.03 -10.87 7.47
C HIS A 66 -9.67 -9.38 7.46
N VAL A 67 -10.33 -8.60 8.32
CA VAL A 67 -10.05 -7.18 8.54
C VAL A 67 -9.90 -6.91 10.03
N VAL A 68 -8.90 -6.12 10.39
CA VAL A 68 -8.69 -5.62 11.75
C VAL A 68 -8.67 -4.10 11.71
N ILE A 69 -9.60 -3.47 12.42
CA ILE A 69 -9.69 -2.02 12.57
C ILE A 69 -9.26 -1.70 14.00
N TRP A 70 -8.01 -1.27 14.15
CA TRP A 70 -7.35 -1.04 15.42
C TRP A 70 -7.18 0.46 15.69
N LEU A 71 -8.16 1.03 16.40
CA LEU A 71 -8.22 2.43 16.82
C LEU A 71 -8.07 2.58 18.34
N ALA A 72 -7.55 1.55 19.01
CA ALA A 72 -7.39 1.50 20.47
C ALA A 72 -6.43 2.57 20.97
N ASN A 73 -6.88 3.32 21.98
CA ASN A 73 -6.06 4.24 22.74
C ASN A 73 -5.51 3.51 23.97
N VAL A 74 -4.20 3.37 24.05
CA VAL A 74 -3.50 2.65 25.13
C VAL A 74 -2.48 3.59 25.76
N PRO A 75 -2.36 3.63 27.09
CA PRO A 75 -1.32 4.38 27.80
C PRO A 75 0.09 4.14 27.25
N ASN A 76 0.93 5.18 27.26
CA ASN A 76 2.27 5.11 26.64
C ASN A 76 3.27 4.22 27.41
N ASP A 77 3.02 4.01 28.69
CA ASP A 77 3.75 3.12 29.59
C ASP A 77 3.39 1.64 29.38
N HIS A 78 2.29 1.33 28.67
CA HIS A 78 1.95 -0.03 28.30
C HIS A 78 2.62 -0.48 26.99
N PRO A 79 3.12 -1.72 26.92
CA PRO A 79 3.67 -2.28 25.69
C PRO A 79 2.65 -2.24 24.55
N LYS A 80 2.94 -1.49 23.48
CA LYS A 80 2.10 -1.41 22.27
C LYS A 80 2.32 -2.59 21.32
N ASN A 81 2.72 -3.74 21.85
CA ASN A 81 3.06 -4.92 21.07
C ASN A 81 1.83 -5.52 20.38
N CYS A 82 0.64 -5.34 20.95
CA CYS A 82 -0.60 -5.94 20.45
C CYS A 82 -0.91 -5.54 19.00
N VAL A 83 -0.72 -4.27 18.61
CA VAL A 83 -0.96 -3.84 17.22
C VAL A 83 0.17 -4.29 16.29
N ARG A 84 1.42 -4.28 16.78
CA ARG A 84 2.62 -4.64 16.00
C ARG A 84 2.66 -6.14 15.66
N SER A 85 2.08 -6.99 16.51
CA SER A 85 2.04 -8.43 16.29
C SER A 85 0.96 -8.88 15.31
N ILE A 86 -0.06 -8.06 15.00
CA ILE A 86 -1.19 -8.46 14.16
C ILE A 86 -0.71 -8.99 12.80
N LYS A 87 0.14 -8.23 12.10
CA LYS A 87 0.66 -8.61 10.77
C LYS A 87 1.73 -9.69 10.80
N VAL A 88 2.32 -9.94 11.97
CA VAL A 88 3.21 -11.09 12.17
C VAL A 88 2.39 -12.38 12.26
N ILE A 89 1.29 -12.35 13.00
CA ILE A 89 0.41 -13.50 13.23
C ILE A 89 -0.48 -13.76 12.01
N ASN A 90 -1.02 -12.71 11.43
CA ASN A 90 -1.95 -12.74 10.29
C ASN A 90 -1.45 -11.80 9.18
N PRO A 91 -0.46 -12.21 8.39
CA PRO A 91 0.14 -11.36 7.36
C PRO A 91 -0.84 -10.99 6.23
N THR A 92 -1.94 -11.73 6.09
CA THR A 92 -2.93 -11.57 5.01
C THR A 92 -4.10 -10.66 5.38
N CYS A 93 -4.32 -10.32 6.65
CA CYS A 93 -5.44 -9.47 7.01
C CYS A 93 -5.32 -8.07 6.41
N VAL A 94 -6.43 -7.38 6.20
CA VAL A 94 -6.44 -5.93 5.98
C VAL A 94 -6.35 -5.26 7.35
N LEU A 95 -5.30 -4.48 7.59
CA LEU A 95 -5.13 -3.74 8.86
C LEU A 95 -5.44 -2.26 8.65
N VAL A 96 -6.33 -1.71 9.47
CA VAL A 96 -6.64 -0.29 9.54
C VAL A 96 -6.22 0.21 10.91
N THR A 97 -5.43 1.28 10.96
CA THR A 97 -4.97 1.88 12.23
C THR A 97 -5.39 3.34 12.33
N SER A 98 -5.26 3.95 13.50
CA SER A 98 -5.40 5.40 13.66
C SER A 98 -4.11 6.09 14.08
N LYS A 99 -4.00 7.37 13.73
CA LYS A 99 -3.02 8.27 14.31
C LYS A 99 -3.72 9.55 14.75
N ARG A 100 -3.48 9.97 16.00
CA ARG A 100 -4.10 11.17 16.57
C ARG A 100 -3.07 12.29 16.69
N SER A 101 -3.39 13.44 16.11
CA SER A 101 -2.60 14.66 16.07
C SER A 101 -3.30 15.77 16.85
N VAL A 102 -3.15 15.77 18.18
CA VAL A 102 -3.92 16.67 19.07
C VAL A 102 -3.19 17.99 19.35
N GLU A 103 -1.85 17.98 19.41
CA GLU A 103 -1.08 19.11 19.98
C GLU A 103 0.02 19.65 19.06
N LYS A 104 0.68 18.78 18.30
CA LYS A 104 1.64 19.13 17.24
C LYS A 104 1.22 18.36 16.00
N GLY A 105 0.86 19.08 14.94
CA GLY A 105 0.45 18.49 13.67
C GLY A 105 1.45 17.43 13.20
N TYR A 106 1.04 16.18 13.04
CA TYR A 106 1.86 15.23 12.28
C TYR A 106 1.84 15.65 10.82
N SER A 107 3.03 15.73 10.21
CA SER A 107 3.11 15.84 8.76
C SER A 107 2.58 14.55 8.12
N ILE A 108 1.95 14.65 6.95
CA ILE A 108 1.45 13.48 6.21
C ILE A 108 2.55 12.41 5.99
N PRO A 109 3.82 12.77 5.66
CA PRO A 109 4.87 11.77 5.55
C PRO A 109 5.11 11.00 6.86
N ALA A 110 5.01 11.64 8.03
CA ALA A 110 5.15 10.95 9.31
C ALA A 110 4.00 9.96 9.57
N VAL A 111 2.78 10.29 9.12
CA VAL A 111 1.62 9.39 9.18
C VAL A 111 1.81 8.18 8.26
N VAL A 112 2.27 8.42 7.03
CA VAL A 112 2.58 7.37 6.05
C VAL A 112 3.69 6.45 6.57
N GLN A 113 4.76 7.00 7.13
CA GLN A 113 5.84 6.21 7.72
C GLN A 113 5.31 5.30 8.84
N HIS A 114 4.47 5.85 9.72
CA HIS A 114 3.85 5.06 10.78
C HIS A 114 2.97 3.92 10.23
N ALA A 115 2.22 4.19 9.15
CA ALA A 115 1.42 3.17 8.47
C ALA A 115 2.30 2.01 7.97
N LEU A 116 3.45 2.32 7.39
CA LEU A 116 4.36 1.34 6.82
C LEU A 116 5.07 0.52 7.89
N GLU A 117 5.48 1.13 9.00
CA GLU A 117 6.06 0.44 10.16
C GLU A 117 5.11 -0.60 10.76
N LEU A 118 3.80 -0.30 10.76
CA LEU A 118 2.77 -1.22 11.25
C LEU A 118 2.26 -2.18 10.16
N HIS A 119 2.73 -2.03 8.91
CA HIS A 119 2.18 -2.71 7.74
C HIS A 119 0.65 -2.53 7.61
N SER A 120 0.14 -1.38 8.04
CA SER A 120 -1.26 -0.99 7.87
C SER A 120 -1.59 -0.88 6.38
N ASN A 121 -2.81 -1.23 6.01
CA ASN A 121 -3.35 -1.02 4.67
C ASN A 121 -4.04 0.35 4.54
N LEU A 122 -4.59 0.86 5.65
CA LEU A 122 -5.21 2.18 5.75
C LEU A 122 -4.91 2.79 7.12
N VAL A 123 -4.91 4.12 7.19
CA VAL A 123 -4.77 4.91 8.41
C VAL A 123 -5.86 5.96 8.46
N ILE A 124 -6.51 6.09 9.61
CA ILE A 124 -7.37 7.24 9.91
C ILE A 124 -6.54 8.26 10.71
N LEU A 125 -6.23 9.38 10.09
CA LEU A 125 -5.57 10.51 10.74
C LEU A 125 -6.64 11.41 11.37
N PHE A 126 -6.59 11.56 12.70
CA PHE A 126 -7.43 12.50 13.44
C PHE A 126 -6.62 13.75 13.81
N THR A 127 -7.04 14.92 13.36
CA THR A 127 -6.40 16.20 13.66
C THR A 127 -7.36 17.10 14.44
N ALA A 128 -6.90 17.65 15.56
CA ALA A 128 -7.72 18.61 16.32
C ALA A 128 -7.95 19.88 15.48
N ILE A 129 -9.17 20.44 15.53
CA ILE A 129 -9.51 21.70 14.85
C ILE A 129 -9.34 22.84 15.88
N PRO A 130 -8.31 23.69 15.77
CA PRO A 130 -7.96 24.65 16.83
C PRO A 130 -9.02 25.71 17.11
N SER A 131 -9.85 26.06 16.12
CA SER A 131 -10.84 27.13 16.19
C SER A 131 -12.19 26.72 16.79
N GLN A 132 -12.34 25.46 17.22
CA GLN A 132 -13.62 24.96 17.75
C GLN A 132 -13.43 24.36 19.13
N ALA A 133 -14.48 24.49 19.97
CA ALA A 133 -14.50 23.98 21.34
C ALA A 133 -14.00 22.53 21.44
N LYS A 134 -13.41 22.17 22.59
CA LYS A 134 -12.87 20.83 22.90
C LYS A 134 -13.75 19.72 22.28
N GLY A 135 -13.19 18.93 21.35
CA GLY A 135 -13.82 17.71 20.85
C GLY A 135 -14.16 17.66 19.35
N ARG A 136 -13.89 18.70 18.55
CA ARG A 136 -14.03 18.65 17.07
C ARG A 136 -12.73 18.18 16.43
N TYR A 137 -12.80 17.14 15.60
CA TYR A 137 -11.67 16.56 14.87
C TYR A 137 -11.94 16.60 13.37
N ARG A 138 -10.90 16.87 12.59
CA ARG A 138 -10.84 16.46 11.19
C ARG A 138 -10.36 15.02 11.13
N ALA A 139 -11.03 14.16 10.37
CA ALA A 139 -10.53 12.83 10.07
C ALA A 139 -10.17 12.73 8.58
N GLN A 140 -9.10 11.98 8.28
CA GLN A 140 -8.67 11.69 6.91
C GLN A 140 -8.39 10.20 6.80
N LEU A 141 -8.95 9.54 5.78
CA LEU A 141 -8.65 8.14 5.46
C LEU A 141 -7.55 8.10 4.40
N ILE A 142 -6.39 7.58 4.77
CA ILE A 142 -5.16 7.61 3.96
C ILE A 142 -4.59 6.19 3.84
N ASP A 143 -3.97 5.85 2.71
CA ASP A 143 -3.19 4.61 2.60
C ASP A 143 -1.67 4.82 2.82
N PRO A 144 -0.86 3.75 2.89
CA PRO A 144 0.60 3.85 3.00
C PRO A 144 1.31 4.41 1.76
N LEU A 145 0.57 4.74 0.70
CA LEU A 145 1.06 5.47 -0.45
C LEU A 145 0.68 6.95 -0.37
N GLY A 146 0.01 7.41 0.70
CA GLY A 146 -0.37 8.80 0.86
C GLY A 146 -1.56 9.23 0.02
N ASN A 147 -2.37 8.29 -0.48
CA ASN A 147 -3.62 8.59 -1.18
C ASN A 147 -4.73 8.95 -0.19
N LEU A 148 -5.53 9.96 -0.52
CA LEU A 148 -6.62 10.43 0.33
C LEU A 148 -7.97 9.91 -0.19
N PHE A 149 -8.64 9.07 0.60
CA PHE A 149 -9.92 8.46 0.24
C PHE A 149 -11.12 9.14 0.89
N TRP A 150 -10.90 9.84 2.00
CA TRP A 150 -11.96 10.55 2.71
C TRP A 150 -11.37 11.68 3.53
N ASP A 151 -12.10 12.79 3.64
CA ASP A 151 -11.72 13.97 4.41
C ASP A 151 -12.96 14.71 4.92
N GLY A 152 -13.06 14.88 6.23
CA GLY A 152 -14.22 15.52 6.87
C GLY A 152 -13.96 15.91 8.32
N THR A 153 -14.89 16.66 8.90
CA THR A 153 -14.75 17.41 10.16
C THR A 153 -15.93 17.27 11.12
N SER A 154 -17.06 16.70 10.69
CA SER A 154 -18.26 16.57 11.53
C SER A 154 -18.52 15.13 12.04
N MET A 155 -19.35 15.00 13.07
CA MET A 155 -19.74 13.68 13.60
C MET A 155 -20.65 12.93 12.63
N THR A 156 -21.56 13.63 11.94
CA THR A 156 -22.40 13.06 10.87
C THR A 156 -21.53 12.53 9.73
N GLU A 157 -20.44 13.23 9.43
CA GLU A 157 -19.42 12.80 8.47
C GLU A 157 -18.63 11.56 8.93
N PHE A 158 -18.49 11.28 10.24
CA PHE A 158 -17.85 10.03 10.69
C PHE A 158 -18.69 8.79 10.43
N HIS A 159 -20.01 8.94 10.35
CA HIS A 159 -20.88 7.88 9.87
C HIS A 159 -20.58 7.56 8.39
N GLU A 160 -20.42 8.59 7.55
CA GLU A 160 -20.02 8.42 6.15
C GLU A 160 -18.62 7.81 6.00
N LEU A 161 -17.66 8.22 6.84
CA LEU A 161 -16.33 7.61 6.91
C LEU A 161 -16.42 6.11 7.21
N GLY A 162 -17.35 5.68 8.08
CA GLY A 162 -17.63 4.27 8.33
C GLY A 162 -18.02 3.51 7.06
N ALA A 163 -18.94 4.07 6.27
CA ALA A 163 -19.36 3.49 5.00
C ALA A 163 -18.23 3.45 3.96
N VAL A 164 -17.47 4.53 3.82
CA VAL A 164 -16.28 4.58 2.93
C VAL A 164 -15.22 3.58 3.36
N LEU A 165 -15.03 3.40 4.67
CA LEU A 165 -14.13 2.39 5.20
C LEU A 165 -14.58 0.98 4.79
N ASN A 166 -15.87 0.66 4.88
CA ASN A 166 -16.41 -0.63 4.41
C ASN A 166 -16.11 -0.84 2.93
N LEU A 167 -16.44 0.13 2.06
CA LEU A 167 -16.18 0.02 0.63
C LEU A 167 -14.70 -0.19 0.34
N ARG A 168 -13.82 0.54 1.03
CA ARG A 168 -12.38 0.42 0.81
C ARG A 168 -11.80 -0.90 1.31
N VAL A 169 -12.21 -1.40 2.48
CA VAL A 169 -11.72 -2.71 2.95
C VAL A 169 -12.25 -3.84 2.08
N SER A 170 -13.49 -3.74 1.59
CA SER A 170 -14.09 -4.70 0.66
C SER A 170 -13.31 -4.74 -0.66
N TYR A 171 -12.98 -3.57 -1.21
CA TYR A 171 -12.09 -3.47 -2.37
C TYR A 171 -10.71 -4.08 -2.09
N LEU A 172 -10.06 -3.74 -0.98
CA LEU A 172 -8.74 -4.31 -0.65
C LEU A 172 -8.76 -5.83 -0.50
N LEU A 173 -9.88 -6.40 -0.04
CA LEU A 173 -10.09 -7.85 0.05
C LEU A 173 -10.34 -8.51 -1.32
N SER A 174 -10.80 -7.77 -2.33
CA SER A 174 -10.97 -8.31 -3.69
C SER A 174 -9.68 -8.28 -4.52
N ILE A 175 -8.69 -7.46 -4.12
CA ILE A 175 -7.41 -7.37 -4.83
C ILE A 175 -6.62 -8.68 -4.72
N ARG A 176 -6.42 -9.33 -5.87
CA ARG A 176 -5.54 -10.50 -5.99
C ARG A 176 -4.08 -10.08 -5.88
N ARG A 177 -3.36 -10.74 -4.98
CA ARG A 177 -1.91 -10.64 -4.81
C ARG A 177 -1.30 -12.03 -5.00
N MET A 178 -0.13 -12.08 -5.61
CA MET A 178 0.60 -13.32 -5.82
C MET A 178 1.80 -13.41 -4.87
N GLY A 179 1.95 -14.57 -4.24
CA GLY A 179 3.07 -14.85 -3.36
C GLY A 179 4.31 -15.29 -4.13
N THR A 180 5.41 -15.45 -3.40
CA THR A 180 6.66 -16.03 -3.91
C THR A 180 7.07 -17.19 -3.02
N VAL A 181 7.66 -18.23 -3.61
CA VAL A 181 8.19 -19.41 -2.92
C VAL A 181 9.58 -19.75 -3.48
N LYS A 182 10.50 -20.17 -2.61
CA LYS A 182 11.86 -20.51 -3.02
C LYS A 182 11.81 -21.80 -3.85
N ALA A 183 12.44 -21.79 -5.02
CA ALA A 183 12.57 -22.96 -5.87
C ALA A 183 13.47 -24.01 -5.22
N ILE A 184 13.16 -25.28 -5.48
CA ILE A 184 13.99 -26.43 -5.11
C ILE A 184 14.54 -27.01 -6.42
N GLY A 185 15.86 -27.01 -6.61
CA GLY A 185 16.51 -27.57 -7.80
C GLY A 185 17.39 -26.56 -8.55
N SER A 186 17.52 -26.75 -9.87
CA SER A 186 18.41 -25.97 -10.73
C SER A 186 18.02 -24.50 -10.77
N CYS A 187 18.94 -23.65 -10.32
CA CYS A 187 18.85 -22.20 -10.42
C CYS A 187 19.94 -21.70 -11.37
N PRO A 188 19.70 -20.61 -12.12
CA PRO A 188 20.76 -19.94 -12.86
C PRO A 188 21.90 -19.56 -11.90
N GLU A 189 23.13 -19.93 -12.23
CA GLU A 189 24.29 -19.74 -11.34
C GLU A 189 24.75 -18.28 -11.27
N THR A 190 24.50 -17.50 -12.33
CA THR A 190 25.00 -16.12 -12.41
C THR A 190 23.94 -15.20 -13.00
N PRO A 191 23.65 -14.04 -12.37
CA PRO A 191 22.82 -13.02 -12.99
C PRO A 191 23.54 -12.37 -14.19
N PRO A 192 22.79 -11.81 -15.16
CA PRO A 192 23.32 -11.13 -16.34
C PRO A 192 24.38 -10.08 -15.99
N GLN A 193 25.42 -9.93 -16.82
CA GLN A 193 26.36 -8.81 -16.67
C GLN A 193 25.77 -7.51 -17.25
N GLU A 194 24.93 -6.83 -16.47
CA GLU A 194 24.16 -5.64 -16.88
C GLU A 194 24.63 -4.35 -16.19
N GLU A 195 25.93 -4.08 -16.23
CA GLU A 195 26.58 -2.97 -15.50
C GLU A 195 25.97 -1.59 -15.85
N GLU A 196 25.66 -1.34 -17.12
CA GLU A 196 25.07 -0.09 -17.58
C GLU A 196 23.63 0.12 -17.09
N PHE A 197 22.87 -0.97 -16.97
CA PHE A 197 21.54 -0.94 -16.39
C PHE A 197 21.63 -0.64 -14.89
N ILE A 198 22.56 -1.28 -14.16
CA ILE A 198 22.78 -1.00 -12.74
C ILE A 198 23.16 0.47 -12.50
N LYS A 199 24.09 1.02 -13.28
CA LYS A 199 24.45 2.44 -13.20
C LYS A 199 23.25 3.35 -13.40
N TYR A 200 22.41 3.02 -14.37
CA TYR A 200 21.18 3.76 -14.62
C TYR A 200 20.19 3.65 -13.46
N VAL A 201 19.98 2.46 -12.89
CA VAL A 201 19.10 2.27 -11.72
C VAL A 201 19.56 3.11 -10.54
N ARG A 202 20.87 3.13 -10.24
CA ARG A 202 21.41 3.98 -9.16
C ARG A 202 21.13 5.46 -9.41
N SER A 203 21.37 5.92 -10.64
CA SER A 203 21.08 7.30 -11.05
C SER A 203 19.59 7.66 -10.89
N ALA A 204 18.69 6.79 -11.34
CA ALA A 204 17.25 6.95 -11.15
C ALA A 204 16.86 6.99 -9.66
N ALA A 205 17.44 6.12 -8.84
CA ALA A 205 17.17 6.07 -7.40
C ALA A 205 17.63 7.34 -6.66
N HIS A 206 18.72 7.97 -7.09
CA HIS A 206 19.12 9.29 -6.57
C HIS A 206 18.08 10.36 -6.93
N LYS A 207 17.64 10.40 -8.19
CA LYS A 207 16.60 11.33 -8.65
C LYS A 207 15.27 11.13 -7.92
N PHE A 208 14.89 9.88 -7.61
CA PHE A 208 13.70 9.60 -6.79
C PHE A 208 13.83 10.19 -5.39
N ALA A 209 14.99 10.05 -4.75
CA ALA A 209 15.21 10.59 -3.41
C ALA A 209 15.12 12.12 -3.36
N GLU A 210 15.56 12.81 -4.42
CA GLU A 210 15.42 14.27 -4.55
C GLU A 210 13.96 14.71 -4.71
N LEU A 211 13.15 13.91 -5.42
CA LEU A 211 11.76 14.24 -5.76
C LEU A 211 10.75 13.85 -4.68
N ILE A 212 11.14 13.05 -3.69
CA ILE A 212 10.25 12.61 -2.59
C ILE A 212 10.48 13.53 -1.38
N PRO A 213 9.48 14.34 -0.97
CA PRO A 213 9.65 15.32 0.11
C PRO A 213 9.97 14.64 1.46
N SER A 214 11.04 15.08 2.13
CA SER A 214 11.44 14.68 3.49
C SER A 214 11.10 15.77 4.50
N PRO A 215 10.30 15.50 5.54
CA PRO A 215 10.16 16.45 6.65
C PRO A 215 11.31 16.28 7.64
N GLU A 216 12.08 17.35 7.81
CA GLU A 216 13.18 17.56 8.76
C GLU A 216 13.02 16.85 10.13
N ALA A 217 14.12 16.25 10.64
CA ALA A 217 14.31 15.74 12.01
C ALA A 217 13.59 14.42 12.43
N ILE A 218 13.61 13.40 11.57
CA ILE A 218 13.30 12.00 11.92
C ILE A 218 14.62 11.21 11.88
N ASN A 219 15.17 10.82 13.03
CA ASN A 219 16.50 10.19 13.22
C ASN A 219 16.71 8.79 12.54
N ARG A 220 15.89 8.43 11.55
CA ARG A 220 16.17 7.43 10.51
C ARG A 220 16.46 8.07 9.14
N PHE A 221 16.88 9.34 9.12
CA PHE A 221 17.22 10.10 7.92
C PHE A 221 18.60 9.74 7.33
N VAL A 222 18.82 8.47 6.97
CA VAL A 222 19.78 8.04 5.93
C VAL A 222 19.40 6.66 5.36
N GLY A 223 18.11 6.32 5.34
CA GLY A 223 17.65 5.03 4.83
C GLY A 223 16.19 4.80 5.17
N ASN A 224 15.33 4.95 4.18
CA ASN A 224 13.88 4.73 4.25
C ASN A 224 13.09 5.86 4.96
N ALA A 225 12.96 7.02 4.31
CA ALA A 225 11.60 7.52 4.10
C ALA A 225 10.90 6.46 3.24
N SER A 226 10.41 5.42 3.90
CA SER A 226 9.67 4.36 3.26
C SER A 226 8.40 5.02 2.74
N PHE A 227 8.27 5.17 1.44
CA PHE A 227 7.18 4.49 0.80
C PHE A 227 7.66 3.04 0.65
N ARG A 228 6.76 2.06 0.57
CA ARG A 228 7.16 0.66 0.35
C ARG A 228 8.13 0.49 -0.84
N CYS A 229 8.25 1.51 -1.70
CA CYS A 229 9.05 1.53 -2.92
C CYS A 229 9.63 2.90 -3.35
N SER A 230 10.13 3.74 -2.42
CA SER A 230 10.93 4.95 -2.78
C SER A 230 12.23 4.65 -3.56
N HIS A 231 12.45 3.37 -3.83
CA HIS A 231 13.66 2.75 -4.33
C HIS A 231 13.53 2.32 -5.80
N GLY A 232 12.29 2.18 -6.29
CA GLY A 232 12.04 1.59 -7.59
C GLY A 232 12.41 0.11 -7.70
N PHE A 233 11.80 -0.58 -8.67
CA PHE A 233 12.02 -2.01 -8.88
C PHE A 233 12.54 -2.23 -10.29
N PRO A 234 13.86 -2.40 -10.45
CA PRO A 234 14.39 -2.84 -11.73
C PRO A 234 14.14 -4.33 -11.92
N ALA A 235 13.88 -4.70 -13.17
CA ALA A 235 13.90 -6.07 -13.64
C ALA A 235 14.53 -6.17 -15.03
N VAL A 236 15.21 -7.28 -15.28
CA VAL A 236 15.82 -7.60 -16.57
C VAL A 236 15.48 -9.04 -16.96
N LYS A 237 15.14 -9.27 -18.22
CA LYS A 237 14.89 -10.59 -18.79
C LYS A 237 16.12 -11.08 -19.55
N GLU A 238 16.59 -12.28 -19.23
CA GLU A 238 17.68 -12.96 -19.94
C GLU A 238 17.38 -14.47 -20.01
N ASP A 239 17.53 -15.04 -21.21
CA ASP A 239 17.14 -16.41 -21.54
C ASP A 239 15.69 -16.76 -21.09
N ARG A 240 15.55 -17.73 -20.18
CA ARG A 240 14.27 -18.19 -19.62
C ARG A 240 13.99 -17.61 -18.22
N ALA A 241 14.84 -16.74 -17.71
CA ALA A 241 14.74 -16.20 -16.36
C ALA A 241 14.42 -14.70 -16.38
N ILE A 242 13.67 -14.27 -15.37
CA ILE A 242 13.42 -12.85 -15.11
C ILE A 242 14.13 -12.49 -13.80
N TYR A 243 15.10 -11.60 -13.87
CA TYR A 243 15.86 -11.15 -12.72
C TYR A 243 15.20 -9.89 -12.17
N VAL A 244 14.71 -9.99 -10.94
CA VAL A 244 14.05 -8.88 -10.24
C VAL A 244 14.86 -8.53 -9.01
N SER A 245 14.96 -7.24 -8.70
CA SER A 245 15.72 -6.85 -7.51
C SER A 245 15.09 -7.35 -6.19
N ARG A 246 15.92 -7.63 -5.18
CA ARG A 246 15.48 -8.13 -3.86
C ARG A 246 14.69 -7.09 -3.07
N ARG A 247 13.92 -7.56 -2.08
CA ARG A 247 13.20 -6.69 -1.12
C ARG A 247 14.17 -5.91 -0.24
N ASN A 248 13.73 -4.73 0.19
CA ASN A 248 14.36 -3.95 1.27
C ASN A 248 15.85 -3.62 1.06
N VAL A 249 16.30 -3.47 -0.20
CA VAL A 249 17.65 -3.00 -0.51
C VAL A 249 17.61 -1.56 -1.01
N ASN A 250 18.58 -0.75 -0.58
CA ASN A 250 18.78 0.60 -1.11
C ASN A 250 19.22 0.51 -2.57
N LYS A 251 18.49 1.18 -3.47
CA LYS A 251 18.74 1.10 -4.91
C LYS A 251 19.79 2.10 -5.39
N GLN A 252 20.17 3.05 -4.55
CA GLN A 252 21.34 3.90 -4.77
C GLN A 252 22.64 3.09 -4.71
N ASP A 253 22.64 2.00 -3.93
CA ASP A 253 23.80 1.13 -3.72
C ASP A 253 23.63 -0.26 -4.37
N ILE A 254 22.60 -0.45 -5.21
CA ILE A 254 22.28 -1.78 -5.76
C ILE A 254 23.40 -2.32 -6.63
N THR A 255 23.67 -3.61 -6.51
CA THR A 255 24.63 -4.38 -7.29
C THR A 255 23.92 -5.54 -7.99
N MET A 256 24.63 -6.25 -8.87
CA MET A 256 24.08 -7.47 -9.49
C MET A 256 23.71 -8.56 -8.47
N SER A 257 24.43 -8.64 -7.34
CA SER A 257 24.15 -9.60 -6.27
C SER A 257 22.80 -9.36 -5.56
N ASP A 258 22.19 -8.20 -5.81
CA ASP A 258 20.88 -7.84 -5.27
C ASP A 258 19.72 -8.26 -6.17
N PHE A 259 19.97 -8.91 -7.31
CA PHE A 259 18.95 -9.46 -8.18
C PHE A 259 18.64 -10.92 -7.84
N VAL A 260 17.36 -11.27 -7.96
CA VAL A 260 16.79 -12.57 -7.61
C VAL A 260 16.20 -13.17 -8.89
N PRO A 261 16.62 -14.35 -9.33
CA PRO A 261 16.05 -15.00 -10.50
C PRO A 261 14.65 -15.52 -10.20
N ILE A 262 13.70 -15.23 -11.08
CA ILE A 262 12.39 -15.88 -11.16
C ILE A 262 12.44 -16.87 -12.33
N ILE A 263 12.10 -18.12 -12.05
CA ILE A 263 12.27 -19.24 -12.98
C ILE A 263 10.95 -19.91 -13.40
N GLY A 264 9.82 -19.42 -12.89
CA GLY A 264 8.49 -19.94 -13.23
C GLY A 264 7.45 -19.65 -12.15
N GLU A 265 6.34 -20.37 -12.24
CA GLU A 265 5.22 -20.31 -11.31
C GLU A 265 4.82 -21.73 -10.88
N ALA A 266 4.46 -21.91 -9.61
CA ALA A 266 3.82 -23.11 -9.10
C ALA A 266 2.78 -22.75 -8.03
N ASP A 267 1.64 -23.41 -8.05
CA ASP A 267 0.54 -23.22 -7.08
C ASP A 267 0.11 -21.74 -6.91
N GLY A 268 0.08 -20.98 -8.01
CA GLY A 268 -0.30 -19.57 -8.00
C GLY A 268 0.74 -18.67 -7.31
N LYS A 269 2.00 -19.08 -7.24
CA LYS A 269 3.12 -18.34 -6.66
C LYS A 269 4.33 -18.38 -7.57
N LEU A 270 5.07 -17.27 -7.63
CA LEU A 270 6.34 -17.23 -8.36
C LEU A 270 7.42 -18.06 -7.66
N LEU A 271 8.15 -18.84 -8.45
CA LEU A 271 9.32 -19.60 -8.04
C LEU A 271 10.58 -18.72 -8.16
N TYR A 272 11.24 -18.45 -7.03
CA TYR A 272 12.46 -17.64 -7.00
C TYR A 272 13.68 -18.43 -6.52
N CYS A 273 14.86 -18.05 -7.00
CA CYS A 273 16.13 -18.66 -6.64
C CYS A 273 16.93 -17.81 -5.63
N GLY A 274 17.81 -18.45 -4.85
CA GLY A 274 18.67 -17.78 -3.87
C GLY A 274 18.05 -17.58 -2.48
N ASP A 275 18.76 -16.86 -1.62
CA ASP A 275 18.41 -16.73 -0.19
C ASP A 275 17.56 -15.52 0.14
N HIS A 276 17.41 -14.61 -0.83
CA HIS A 276 16.65 -13.39 -0.65
C HIS A 276 15.33 -13.43 -1.43
N LYS A 277 14.27 -12.93 -0.81
CA LYS A 277 12.98 -12.80 -1.49
C LYS A 277 13.05 -11.70 -2.56
N PRO A 278 12.43 -11.92 -3.74
CA PRO A 278 12.30 -10.90 -4.77
C PRO A 278 11.38 -9.78 -4.33
N SER A 279 11.41 -8.62 -4.99
CA SER A 279 10.53 -7.47 -4.73
C SER A 279 9.05 -7.85 -4.53
N VAL A 280 8.29 -6.98 -3.84
CA VAL A 280 6.84 -7.20 -3.69
C VAL A 280 6.12 -7.15 -5.04
N ASP A 281 6.66 -6.38 -5.99
CA ASP A 281 6.07 -6.17 -7.31
C ASP A 281 6.57 -7.18 -8.37
N ALA A 282 7.43 -8.13 -8.00
CA ALA A 282 7.91 -9.16 -8.91
C ALA A 282 6.78 -9.88 -9.70
N PRO A 283 5.63 -10.24 -9.09
CA PRO A 283 4.51 -10.80 -9.86
C PRO A 283 3.97 -9.90 -10.98
N ILE A 284 3.93 -8.58 -10.75
CA ILE A 284 3.47 -7.61 -11.74
C ILE A 284 4.48 -7.54 -12.88
N GLN A 285 5.77 -7.45 -12.55
CA GLN A 285 6.85 -7.37 -13.54
C GLN A 285 6.91 -8.62 -14.42
N VAL A 286 6.83 -9.81 -13.81
CA VAL A 286 6.79 -11.09 -14.53
C VAL A 286 5.60 -11.13 -15.47
N ARG A 287 4.41 -10.77 -14.98
CA ARG A 287 3.20 -10.75 -15.82
C ARG A 287 3.33 -9.80 -17.00
N ILE A 288 3.92 -8.62 -16.81
CA ILE A 288 4.16 -7.65 -17.89
C ILE A 288 5.20 -8.20 -18.90
N PHE A 289 6.26 -8.88 -18.46
CA PHE A 289 7.21 -9.52 -19.39
C PHE A 289 6.59 -10.66 -20.22
N GLU A 290 5.60 -11.37 -19.66
CA GLU A 290 4.81 -12.36 -20.40
C GLU A 290 3.90 -11.70 -21.45
N LEU A 291 3.28 -10.57 -21.10
CA LEU A 291 2.44 -9.79 -22.01
C LEU A 291 3.23 -9.14 -23.14
N TYR A 292 4.48 -8.73 -22.88
CA TYR A 292 5.35 -8.06 -23.84
C TYR A 292 6.70 -8.80 -24.02
N PRO A 293 6.75 -9.82 -24.90
CA PRO A 293 7.97 -10.61 -25.13
C PRO A 293 9.17 -9.80 -25.66
N ASN A 294 8.95 -8.62 -26.24
CA ASN A 294 10.03 -7.76 -26.74
C ASN A 294 10.70 -6.91 -25.64
N ILE A 295 10.03 -6.71 -24.51
CA ILE A 295 10.58 -5.91 -23.40
C ILE A 295 11.69 -6.68 -22.69
N ARG A 296 12.82 -6.00 -22.46
CA ARG A 296 14.01 -6.55 -21.79
C ARG A 296 14.26 -5.92 -20.43
N TYR A 297 14.06 -4.61 -20.31
CA TYR A 297 14.30 -3.83 -19.10
C TYR A 297 13.00 -3.25 -18.59
N MET A 298 12.86 -3.18 -17.27
CA MET A 298 11.72 -2.52 -16.63
C MET A 298 12.18 -1.76 -15.41
N ILE A 299 11.60 -0.59 -15.18
CA ILE A 299 11.75 0.19 -13.95
C ILE A 299 10.37 0.64 -13.48
N HIS A 300 10.09 0.35 -12.21
CA HIS A 300 8.99 0.94 -11.46
C HIS A 300 9.55 2.01 -10.54
N GLY A 301 8.87 3.13 -10.33
CA GLY A 301 9.34 4.20 -9.43
C GLY A 301 8.18 4.95 -8.77
N HIS A 302 8.40 5.51 -7.59
CA HIS A 302 7.37 6.23 -6.81
C HIS A 302 7.34 7.74 -7.06
N VAL A 303 7.50 8.09 -8.33
CA VAL A 303 7.39 9.44 -8.88
C VAL A 303 6.50 9.35 -10.12
N TYR A 304 6.14 10.48 -10.73
CA TYR A 304 5.48 10.45 -12.03
C TYR A 304 6.47 10.77 -13.14
N ILE A 305 6.15 10.30 -14.34
CA ILE A 305 6.77 10.76 -15.58
C ILE A 305 5.87 11.85 -16.17
N LYS A 306 6.44 13.02 -16.40
CA LYS A 306 5.76 14.15 -17.02
C LYS A 306 5.16 13.72 -18.37
N GLU A 307 3.91 14.10 -18.61
CA GLU A 307 3.17 13.84 -19.86
C GLU A 307 2.89 12.36 -20.19
N ALA A 308 3.32 11.41 -19.34
CA ALA A 308 2.94 10.01 -19.51
C ALA A 308 1.44 9.80 -19.19
N PRO A 309 0.76 8.86 -19.89
CA PRO A 309 -0.60 8.47 -19.56
C PRO A 309 -0.68 8.01 -18.10
N THR A 310 -1.86 8.11 -17.50
CA THR A 310 -2.08 7.76 -16.09
C THR A 310 -3.27 6.84 -15.95
N THR A 311 -3.14 5.79 -15.14
CA THR A 311 -4.24 4.87 -14.87
C THR A 311 -5.42 5.56 -14.20
N GLU A 312 -6.61 4.98 -14.32
CA GLU A 312 -7.81 5.58 -13.73
C GLU A 312 -7.95 5.25 -12.24
N THR A 313 -7.53 4.04 -11.84
CA THR A 313 -7.79 3.47 -10.52
C THR A 313 -6.55 3.53 -9.62
N VAL A 314 -6.76 3.78 -8.33
CA VAL A 314 -5.70 3.67 -7.32
C VAL A 314 -5.59 2.24 -6.82
N LEU A 315 -4.62 1.52 -7.39
CA LEU A 315 -4.25 0.17 -6.98
C LEU A 315 -3.23 0.19 -5.83
N PRO A 316 -3.38 -0.70 -4.83
CA PRO A 316 -2.37 -0.82 -3.79
C PRO A 316 -1.17 -1.63 -4.31
N CYS A 317 0.05 -1.17 -4.06
CA CYS A 317 1.31 -1.84 -4.43
C CYS A 317 1.25 -3.38 -4.31
N GLY A 318 1.70 -4.09 -5.34
CA GLY A 318 1.68 -5.55 -5.44
C GLY A 318 0.33 -6.12 -5.91
N ALA A 319 -0.57 -5.31 -6.45
CA ALA A 319 -1.82 -5.76 -7.07
C ALA A 319 -1.54 -6.27 -8.49
N LEU A 320 -1.90 -7.52 -8.78
CA LEU A 320 -1.71 -8.08 -10.13
C LEU A 320 -2.46 -7.31 -11.23
N LEU A 321 -3.54 -6.61 -10.85
CA LEU A 321 -4.33 -5.76 -11.75
C LEU A 321 -3.49 -4.64 -12.36
N GLU A 322 -2.36 -4.23 -11.77
CA GLU A 322 -1.47 -3.22 -12.35
C GLU A 322 -0.96 -3.66 -13.74
N ALA A 323 -0.73 -4.97 -13.94
CA ALA A 323 -0.34 -5.49 -15.25
C ALA A 323 -1.48 -5.41 -16.29
N ASN A 324 -2.73 -5.53 -15.85
CA ASN A 324 -3.90 -5.38 -16.73
C ASN A 324 -4.06 -3.91 -17.16
N GLU A 325 -3.89 -2.96 -16.23
CA GLU A 325 -3.96 -1.53 -16.59
C GLU A 325 -2.87 -1.15 -17.60
N VAL A 326 -1.67 -1.76 -17.53
CA VAL A 326 -0.64 -1.58 -18.56
C VAL A 326 -1.12 -2.12 -19.91
N TRP A 327 -1.67 -3.33 -19.94
CA TRP A 327 -2.22 -3.95 -21.15
C TRP A 327 -3.34 -3.12 -21.79
N GLU A 328 -4.25 -2.58 -20.99
CA GLU A 328 -5.35 -1.74 -21.48
C GLU A 328 -4.87 -0.45 -22.17
N HIS A 329 -3.75 0.12 -21.71
CA HIS A 329 -3.15 1.31 -22.32
C HIS A 329 -2.26 0.98 -23.52
N PHE A 330 -1.66 -0.20 -23.54
CA PHE A 330 -0.73 -0.66 -24.57
C PHE A 330 -1.09 -2.09 -25.00
N PRO A 331 -2.16 -2.31 -25.80
CA PRO A 331 -2.73 -3.63 -26.06
C PRO A 331 -1.99 -4.45 -27.13
N GLU A 332 -0.75 -4.09 -27.46
CA GLU A 332 0.04 -4.70 -28.53
C GLU A 332 1.13 -5.61 -27.93
N PRO A 333 1.12 -6.93 -28.19
CA PRO A 333 2.13 -7.85 -27.63
C PRO A 333 3.57 -7.55 -28.07
N ASP A 334 3.74 -6.95 -29.25
CA ASP A 334 5.04 -6.62 -29.82
C ASP A 334 5.60 -5.28 -29.31
N GLN A 335 4.96 -4.66 -28.31
CA GLN A 335 5.41 -3.42 -27.68
C GLN A 335 6.90 -3.49 -27.31
N GLU A 336 7.68 -2.57 -27.88
CA GLU A 336 9.12 -2.47 -27.63
C GLU A 336 9.47 -1.49 -26.51
N ALA A 337 8.55 -0.59 -26.18
CA ALA A 337 8.74 0.39 -25.11
C ALA A 337 7.40 0.95 -24.62
N PHE A 338 7.25 1.18 -23.32
CA PHE A 338 6.07 1.84 -22.74
C PHE A 338 6.43 2.61 -21.48
N VAL A 339 5.58 3.58 -21.13
CA VAL A 339 5.64 4.30 -19.84
C VAL A 339 4.23 4.65 -19.40
N LEU A 340 3.90 4.37 -18.14
CA LEU A 340 2.59 4.60 -17.56
C LEU A 340 2.73 5.11 -16.13
N ASN A 341 2.05 6.19 -15.80
CA ASN A 341 1.86 6.60 -14.43
C ASN A 341 0.75 5.74 -13.80
N LEU A 342 1.07 5.11 -12.67
CA LEU A 342 0.13 4.39 -11.84
C LEU A 342 -0.46 5.37 -10.83
N ARG A 343 -1.73 5.68 -10.98
CA ARG A 343 -2.40 6.72 -10.18
C ARG A 343 -2.29 6.44 -8.69
N GLY A 344 -1.89 7.47 -7.93
CA GLY A 344 -1.69 7.35 -6.50
C GLY A 344 -0.57 6.38 -6.10
N HIS A 345 0.31 5.96 -7.01
CA HIS A 345 1.38 4.99 -6.74
C HIS A 345 2.73 5.48 -7.27
N GLY A 346 2.86 5.72 -8.56
CA GLY A 346 4.14 6.02 -9.18
C GLY A 346 4.10 5.88 -10.70
N PHE A 347 5.12 5.29 -11.29
CA PHE A 347 5.13 4.93 -12.71
C PHE A 347 5.75 3.55 -12.90
N ILE A 348 5.42 2.93 -14.03
CA ILE A 348 6.09 1.75 -14.56
C ILE A 348 6.49 2.01 -16.01
N ALA A 349 7.72 1.67 -16.36
CA ALA A 349 8.24 1.80 -17.72
C ALA A 349 9.00 0.54 -18.12
N GLY A 350 8.84 0.11 -19.36
CA GLY A 350 9.56 -1.00 -19.96
C GLY A 350 10.16 -0.63 -21.30
N SER A 351 11.28 -1.25 -21.67
CA SER A 351 11.81 -1.16 -23.03
C SER A 351 12.70 -2.36 -23.41
N ASN A 352 12.84 -2.63 -24.71
CA ASN A 352 13.83 -3.53 -25.28
C ASN A 352 15.27 -2.97 -25.15
N GLU A 353 15.43 -1.64 -25.15
CA GLU A 353 16.72 -0.95 -25.12
C GLU A 353 16.87 -0.03 -23.90
N LEU A 354 18.08 -0.02 -23.32
CA LEU A 354 18.37 0.82 -22.16
C LEU A 354 18.36 2.33 -22.49
N SER A 355 18.81 2.72 -23.68
CA SER A 355 18.75 4.09 -24.21
C SER A 355 17.31 4.61 -24.23
N THR A 356 16.39 3.82 -24.75
CA THR A 356 14.97 4.15 -24.84
C THR A 356 14.34 4.23 -23.44
N LEU A 357 14.68 3.30 -22.53
CA LEU A 357 14.23 3.39 -21.14
C LEU A 357 14.69 4.69 -20.44
N ARG A 358 15.96 5.09 -20.68
CA ARG A 358 16.50 6.37 -20.17
C ARG A 358 15.72 7.56 -20.71
N LEU A 359 15.35 7.55 -22.00
CA LEU A 359 14.57 8.61 -22.63
C LEU A 359 13.16 8.70 -22.03
N LEU A 360 12.45 7.57 -21.97
CA LEU A 360 11.08 7.49 -21.42
C LEU A 360 10.98 8.01 -19.99
N THR A 361 12.03 7.78 -19.20
CA THR A 361 12.06 8.14 -17.78
C THR A 361 12.79 9.45 -17.51
N GLY A 362 13.25 10.17 -18.53
CA GLY A 362 13.97 11.43 -18.37
C GLY A 362 13.12 12.51 -17.66
N GLY A 363 11.81 12.48 -17.89
CA GLY A 363 10.82 13.43 -17.37
C GLY A 363 10.29 13.17 -15.96
N MET A 364 11.05 12.52 -15.07
CA MET A 364 10.60 12.29 -13.68
C MET A 364 10.25 13.59 -12.94
N VAL A 365 9.09 13.61 -12.28
CA VAL A 365 8.56 14.70 -11.45
C VAL A 365 7.97 14.16 -10.15
N SER A 366 7.97 14.97 -9.10
CA SER A 366 7.34 14.61 -7.83
C SER A 366 5.87 14.28 -8.03
N ARG A 367 5.43 13.17 -7.45
CA ARG A 367 4.01 12.82 -7.37
C ARG A 367 3.32 13.68 -6.29
N PRO A 368 2.10 14.18 -6.52
CA PRO A 368 1.33 14.87 -5.49
C PRO A 368 1.17 14.01 -4.22
N MET A 369 1.44 14.59 -3.06
CA MET A 369 1.07 14.01 -1.76
C MET A 369 -0.39 14.33 -1.46
N LEU A 370 -1.15 13.37 -0.92
CA LEU A 370 -2.62 13.45 -0.80
C LEU A 370 -3.30 13.63 -2.15
N GLU A 371 -3.01 12.74 -3.10
CA GLU A 371 -3.81 12.69 -4.32
C GLU A 371 -5.26 12.35 -3.95
N SER A 372 -6.13 13.35 -4.08
CA SER A 372 -7.53 13.24 -3.70
C SER A 372 -8.26 12.26 -4.62
N GLN A 373 -8.77 11.19 -4.01
CA GLN A 373 -9.67 10.24 -4.64
C GLN A 373 -11.14 10.59 -4.35
N LEU A 374 -11.40 11.78 -3.80
CA LEU A 374 -12.72 12.24 -3.34
C LEU A 374 -13.75 12.40 -4.47
N LYS A 375 -13.33 12.32 -5.75
CA LYS A 375 -14.27 12.22 -6.88
C LYS A 375 -15.29 11.07 -6.68
N TRP A 376 -14.92 10.03 -5.93
CA TRP A 376 -15.75 8.88 -5.60
C TRP A 376 -16.76 9.13 -4.45
N VAL A 377 -16.58 10.19 -3.65
CA VAL A 377 -17.33 10.43 -2.41
C VAL A 377 -18.38 11.53 -2.56
N HIS A 378 -18.21 12.47 -3.51
CA HIS A 378 -19.12 13.62 -3.66
C HIS A 378 -20.27 13.38 -4.65
N GLY A 379 -20.28 12.26 -5.38
CA GLY A 379 -21.49 11.71 -5.98
C GLY A 379 -22.26 10.98 -4.88
N ARG A 380 -23.50 11.39 -4.59
CA ARG A 380 -24.34 10.84 -3.52
C ARG A 380 -24.17 9.32 -3.46
N LEU A 381 -23.90 8.77 -2.27
CA LEU A 381 -23.66 7.35 -1.93
C LEU A 381 -24.62 6.31 -2.57
N GLY A 382 -25.68 6.75 -3.25
CA GLY A 382 -26.66 5.94 -3.99
C GLY A 382 -26.30 5.57 -5.44
N GLU A 383 -25.23 6.09 -6.04
CA GLU A 383 -24.82 5.73 -7.42
C GLU A 383 -23.62 4.76 -7.49
N VAL A 384 -23.16 4.26 -6.35
CA VAL A 384 -21.98 3.40 -6.27
C VAL A 384 -22.30 2.00 -6.79
N LYS A 385 -21.95 1.72 -8.04
CA LYS A 385 -21.70 0.34 -8.48
C LYS A 385 -20.27 -0.05 -8.08
N PRO A 386 -20.05 -1.23 -7.46
CA PRO A 386 -18.69 -1.76 -7.35
C PRO A 386 -18.11 -1.90 -8.78
N PRO A 387 -16.79 -1.73 -8.97
CA PRO A 387 -16.16 -2.00 -10.26
C PRO A 387 -16.50 -3.43 -10.68
N GLU A 388 -17.10 -3.57 -11.86
CA GLU A 388 -17.30 -4.88 -12.48
C GLU A 388 -15.90 -5.45 -12.78
N LEU A 389 -15.49 -6.45 -12.00
CA LEU A 389 -14.30 -7.24 -12.28
C LEU A 389 -14.73 -8.30 -13.30
N SER A 390 -14.47 -8.06 -14.58
CA SER A 390 -14.56 -9.06 -15.65
C SER A 390 -13.37 -10.02 -15.60
#